data_AF-A0A3D2I967-F1
#
_entry.id   AF-A0A3D2I967-F1
#
_cell.length_a   1.000
_cell.length_b   1.000
_cell.length_c   1.000
_cell.angle_alpha   90.00
_cell.angle_beta   90.00
_cell.angle_gamma   90.00
#
_symmetry.space_group_name_H-M   'P 1'
#
loop_
_entity.id
_entity.type
_entity.pdbx_description
1 polymer ?
#
loop_
_entity_poly.entity_id
_entity_poly.type
_entity_poly.pdbx_seq_one_letter_code
_entity_poly.pdbx_strand_id
1 'polypeptide(L)'
;RAIFGEKAREVRDTSLKVPHGESGIVVDAKVFTRENGDELGPGVNEVVRVYIAQRRKIQVGDKMAGRHGNKGVVSRVLPQEDMPFLPDGTPLDIVLNPLGVPSRMNIGQVLEVHLGYAAKTLGWKVATPIFDGATDKDIAEALELAGLDPEGKSWLYDGRTGERFDNKVTVGYVYFLKLHHLVDDKIHARSTGPYSLVTQQPLGGKAQFGGQRFGEMEVWALEAYGASYTLQEILTVKSDDVTGRVRTYESIVKGHNVPTPGVPESFKVLVKELQSLCLDIQVLDADGNQIELKEDEDALDTFNLARMDADNERQNRYADEDELADAGFDYVADEEVDASYADDDEGDEF
;
A
#
# COMPACT_ATOMS: atom_id res chain seq x y z
N ARG A 1 -13.62 -32.39 -14.32
CA ARG A 1 -12.77 -32.77 -15.48
C ARG A 1 -13.47 -33.79 -16.38
N ALA A 2 -13.90 -34.98 -15.91
CA ALA A 2 -14.65 -35.93 -16.75
C ALA A 2 -16.05 -35.43 -17.19
N ILE A 3 -16.72 -34.62 -16.36
CA ILE A 3 -18.06 -34.08 -16.65
C ILE A 3 -18.04 -33.02 -17.77
N PHE A 4 -16.89 -32.37 -18.01
CA PHE A 4 -16.80 -31.21 -18.93
C PHE A 4 -16.19 -31.55 -20.31
N GLY A 5 -15.86 -32.82 -20.59
CA GLY A 5 -15.38 -33.23 -21.92
C GLY A 5 -14.01 -32.67 -22.36
N GLU A 6 -13.35 -31.84 -21.55
CA GLU A 6 -11.98 -31.40 -21.81
C GLU A 6 -11.03 -32.62 -21.78
N LYS A 7 -10.40 -32.92 -22.92
CA LYS A 7 -9.25 -33.85 -22.97
C LYS A 7 -8.24 -33.36 -21.94
N ALA A 8 -7.86 -34.23 -21.01
CA ALA A 8 -7.07 -33.88 -19.84
C ALA A 8 -5.79 -33.11 -20.25
N ARG A 9 -5.79 -31.79 -20.03
CA ARG A 9 -4.59 -30.98 -20.13
C ARG A 9 -3.73 -31.32 -18.91
N GLU A 10 -2.61 -32.00 -19.12
CA GLU A 10 -1.67 -32.40 -18.05
C GLU A 10 -0.85 -31.23 -17.49
N VAL A 11 -0.90 -30.08 -18.15
CA VAL A 11 -0.21 -28.86 -17.71
C VAL A 11 -1.04 -28.06 -16.71
N ARG A 12 -0.37 -27.50 -15.71
CA ARG A 12 -0.94 -26.50 -14.79
C ARG A 12 -0.52 -25.11 -15.28
N ASP A 13 -1.41 -24.13 -15.09
CA ASP A 13 -1.07 -22.74 -15.35
C ASP A 13 -0.14 -22.22 -14.25
N THR A 14 1.04 -21.75 -14.65
CA THR A 14 2.05 -21.14 -13.77
C THR A 14 2.52 -19.81 -14.34
N SER A 15 1.64 -19.10 -15.04
CA SER A 15 1.95 -17.81 -15.67
C SER A 15 2.33 -16.75 -14.63
N LEU A 16 3.29 -15.88 -14.97
CA LEU A 16 3.63 -14.72 -14.16
C LEU A 16 2.47 -13.70 -14.23
N LYS A 17 1.81 -13.46 -13.10
CA LYS A 17 0.77 -12.42 -12.97
C LYS A 17 1.37 -11.14 -12.39
N VAL A 18 0.78 -9.99 -12.71
CA VAL A 18 1.11 -8.73 -12.05
C VAL A 18 0.72 -8.85 -10.56
N PRO A 19 1.63 -8.57 -9.61
CA PRO A 19 1.31 -8.62 -8.19
C PRO A 19 0.20 -7.64 -7.81
N HIS A 20 -0.58 -7.96 -6.77
CA HIS A 20 -1.60 -7.04 -6.27
C HIS A 20 -0.97 -5.73 -5.78
N GLY A 21 -1.61 -4.61 -6.11
CA GLY A 21 -1.14 -3.26 -5.76
C GLY A 21 -0.19 -2.64 -6.79
N GLU A 22 0.35 -3.44 -7.71
CA GLU A 22 1.15 -2.93 -8.83
C GLU A 22 0.26 -2.70 -10.06
N SER A 23 0.53 -1.62 -10.79
CA SER A 23 -0.15 -1.30 -12.04
C SER A 23 0.73 -0.38 -12.88
N GLY A 24 0.55 -0.38 -14.19
CA GLY A 24 1.31 0.50 -15.07
C GLY A 24 1.31 0.05 -16.51
N ILE A 25 2.21 0.64 -17.28
CA ILE A 25 2.41 0.35 -18.70
C ILE A 25 3.70 -0.47 -18.83
N VAL A 26 3.67 -1.52 -19.64
CA VAL A 26 4.88 -2.26 -20.01
C VAL A 26 5.76 -1.36 -20.86
N VAL A 27 6.96 -1.06 -20.37
CA VAL A 27 7.94 -0.23 -21.09
C VAL A 27 8.89 -1.08 -21.91
N ASP A 28 9.23 -2.26 -21.41
CA ASP A 28 10.20 -3.14 -22.04
C ASP A 28 9.99 -4.60 -21.59
N ALA A 29 10.32 -5.54 -22.46
CA ALA A 29 10.31 -6.97 -22.19
C ALA A 29 11.57 -7.60 -22.76
N LYS A 30 12.45 -8.10 -21.88
CA LYS A 30 13.71 -8.73 -22.25
C LYS A 30 13.63 -10.23 -22.07
N VAL A 31 13.95 -10.97 -23.12
CA VAL A 31 14.01 -12.43 -23.12
C VAL A 31 15.47 -12.86 -23.19
N PHE A 32 15.89 -13.68 -22.23
CA PHE A 32 17.24 -14.23 -22.15
C PHE A 32 17.18 -15.74 -22.37
N THR A 33 17.94 -16.23 -23.34
CA THR A 33 17.97 -17.66 -23.70
C THR A 33 19.40 -18.17 -23.76
N ARG A 34 19.59 -19.46 -23.44
CA ARG A 34 20.91 -20.08 -23.56
C ARG A 34 21.41 -20.12 -25.01
N GLU A 35 20.49 -20.19 -25.96
CA GLU A 35 20.78 -20.20 -27.40
C GLU A 35 21.37 -18.86 -27.87
N ASN A 36 20.95 -17.75 -27.27
CA ASN A 36 21.49 -16.42 -27.54
C ASN A 36 22.82 -16.12 -26.82
N GLY A 37 23.37 -17.09 -26.07
CA GLY A 37 24.63 -16.94 -25.34
C GLY A 37 24.50 -16.23 -23.98
N ASP A 38 23.28 -16.05 -23.47
CA ASP A 38 23.05 -15.44 -22.16
C ASP A 38 23.43 -16.37 -21.00
N GLU A 39 23.99 -15.81 -19.93
CA GLU A 39 24.32 -16.56 -18.72
C GLU A 39 23.06 -16.81 -17.88
N LEU A 40 22.59 -18.07 -17.89
CA LEU A 40 21.43 -18.52 -17.13
C LEU A 40 21.84 -19.46 -15.99
N GLY A 41 21.12 -19.37 -14.86
CA GLY A 41 21.31 -20.26 -13.72
C GLY A 41 21.11 -21.74 -14.08
N PRO A 42 21.67 -22.68 -13.28
CA PRO A 42 21.53 -24.11 -13.54
C PRO A 42 20.06 -24.52 -13.47
N GLY A 43 19.59 -25.27 -14.47
CA GLY A 43 18.19 -25.71 -14.59
C GLY A 43 17.23 -24.67 -15.17
N VAL A 44 17.70 -23.47 -15.51
CA VAL A 44 16.89 -22.43 -16.17
C VAL A 44 17.12 -22.49 -17.68
N ASN A 45 16.03 -22.62 -18.44
CA ASN A 45 16.04 -22.68 -19.90
C ASN A 45 15.93 -21.27 -20.53
N GLU A 46 15.05 -20.44 -19.98
CA GLU A 46 14.73 -19.09 -20.46
C GLU A 46 14.36 -18.20 -19.28
N VAL A 47 14.73 -16.92 -19.35
CA VAL A 47 14.30 -15.89 -18.39
C VAL A 47 13.64 -14.75 -19.13
N VAL A 48 12.41 -14.42 -18.74
CA VAL A 48 11.68 -13.27 -19.25
C VAL A 48 11.60 -12.20 -18.16
N ARG A 49 12.06 -10.99 -18.46
CA ARG A 49 11.96 -9.82 -17.57
C ARG A 49 11.06 -8.78 -18.21
N VAL A 50 9.97 -8.44 -17.52
CA VAL A 50 9.02 -7.42 -17.97
C VAL A 50 9.16 -6.19 -17.07
N TYR A 51 9.43 -5.04 -17.66
CA TYR A 51 9.55 -3.76 -16.97
C TYR A 51 8.23 -3.01 -17.07
N ILE A 52 7.63 -2.72 -15.92
CA ILE A 52 6.37 -1.97 -15.81
C ILE A 52 6.68 -0.62 -15.18
N ALA A 53 6.24 0.47 -15.81
CA ALA A 53 6.37 1.81 -15.26
C ALA A 53 5.02 2.39 -14.86
N GLN A 54 5.02 3.13 -13.76
CA GLN A 54 3.84 3.78 -13.20
C GLN A 54 4.15 5.25 -12.90
N ARG A 55 3.25 6.15 -13.29
CA ARG A 55 3.31 7.57 -12.91
C ARG A 55 2.46 7.81 -11.65
N ARG A 56 3.11 7.98 -10.51
CA ARG A 56 2.44 8.20 -9.21
C ARG A 56 2.28 9.68 -8.88
N LYS A 57 1.04 10.18 -8.95
CA LYS A 57 0.68 11.54 -8.49
C LYS A 57 0.72 11.62 -6.95
N ILE A 58 0.71 12.83 -6.39
CA ILE A 58 0.56 13.02 -4.94
C ILE A 58 -0.87 12.65 -4.52
N GLN A 59 -1.00 11.91 -3.44
CA GLN A 59 -2.30 11.48 -2.93
C GLN A 59 -2.39 11.63 -1.41
N VAL A 60 -3.62 11.56 -0.89
CA VAL A 60 -3.88 11.50 0.56
C VAL A 60 -3.19 10.26 1.13
N GLY A 61 -2.45 10.43 2.23
CA GLY A 61 -1.65 9.34 2.81
C GLY A 61 -0.16 9.37 2.39
N ASP A 62 0.20 10.11 1.34
CA ASP A 62 1.61 10.28 0.97
C ASP A 62 2.36 11.09 2.02
N LYS A 63 3.60 10.68 2.31
CA LYS A 63 4.45 11.37 3.28
C LYS A 63 5.30 12.44 2.61
N MET A 64 5.24 13.64 3.17
CA MET A 64 5.99 14.80 2.72
C MET A 64 6.87 15.34 3.87
N ALA A 65 7.91 16.10 3.52
CA ALA A 65 8.78 16.71 4.52
C ALA A 65 9.45 17.98 4.01
N GLY A 66 9.62 18.97 4.88
CA GLY A 66 10.58 20.05 4.63
C GLY A 66 11.98 19.65 5.07
N ARG A 67 12.94 20.54 4.79
CA ARG A 67 14.37 20.34 5.11
C ARG A 67 14.65 20.36 6.62
N HIS A 68 13.78 20.97 7.40
CA HIS A 68 13.91 21.15 8.85
C HIS A 68 13.22 20.05 9.68
N GLY A 69 12.98 18.88 9.08
CA GLY A 69 12.42 17.71 9.79
C GLY A 69 10.92 17.80 10.10
N ASN A 70 10.21 18.80 9.57
CA ASN A 70 8.75 18.92 9.61
C ASN A 70 8.11 17.89 8.66
N LYS A 71 8.06 16.64 9.12
CA LYS A 71 7.45 15.52 8.41
C LYS A 71 5.94 15.49 8.65
N GLY A 72 5.18 15.27 7.59
CA GLY A 72 3.73 15.17 7.64
C GLY A 72 3.21 14.17 6.61
N VAL A 73 1.94 13.81 6.75
CA VAL A 73 1.19 13.04 5.76
C VAL A 73 0.15 13.97 5.17
N VAL A 74 -0.12 13.87 3.87
CA VAL A 74 -1.20 14.62 3.22
C VAL A 74 -2.53 14.10 3.77
N SER A 75 -3.22 14.92 4.56
CA SER A 75 -4.52 14.54 5.14
C SER A 75 -5.70 14.81 4.21
N ARG A 76 -5.62 15.87 3.41
CA ARG A 76 -6.69 16.28 2.49
C ARG A 76 -6.09 17.07 1.32
N VAL A 77 -6.62 16.83 0.13
CA VAL A 77 -6.39 17.66 -1.06
C VAL A 77 -7.67 18.46 -1.27
N LEU A 78 -7.58 19.78 -1.17
CA LEU A 78 -8.71 20.68 -1.36
C LEU A 78 -8.75 21.19 -2.80
N PRO A 79 -9.95 21.49 -3.33
CA PRO A 79 -10.07 22.31 -4.53
C PRO A 79 -9.40 23.68 -4.34
N GLN A 80 -8.99 24.30 -5.44
CA GLN A 80 -8.25 25.57 -5.39
C GLN A 80 -9.10 26.72 -4.83
N GLU A 81 -10.40 26.71 -5.12
CA GLU A 81 -11.40 27.67 -4.66
C GLU A 81 -11.62 27.64 -3.14
N ASP A 82 -11.36 26.49 -2.50
CA ASP A 82 -11.54 26.28 -1.07
C ASP A 82 -10.31 26.69 -0.25
N MET A 83 -9.17 26.89 -0.92
CA MET A 83 -7.91 27.22 -0.25
C MET A 83 -7.90 28.67 0.23
N PRO A 84 -7.32 28.95 1.41
CA PRO A 84 -7.06 30.32 1.81
C PRO A 84 -6.26 31.06 0.73
N PHE A 85 -6.61 32.32 0.47
CA PHE A 85 -5.99 33.11 -0.57
C PHE A 85 -5.51 34.47 -0.06
N LEU A 86 -4.50 35.00 -0.72
CA LEU A 86 -3.89 36.30 -0.47
C LEU A 86 -4.77 37.44 -1.04
N PRO A 87 -4.56 38.71 -0.64
CA PRO A 87 -5.38 39.83 -1.10
C PRO A 87 -5.33 40.07 -2.62
N ASP A 88 -4.31 39.54 -3.29
CA ASP A 88 -4.13 39.56 -4.75
C ASP A 88 -4.95 38.46 -5.47
N GLY A 89 -5.63 37.59 -4.73
CA GLY A 89 -6.40 36.46 -5.24
C GLY A 89 -5.59 35.16 -5.37
N THR A 90 -4.29 35.15 -5.05
CA THR A 90 -3.45 33.95 -5.16
C THR A 90 -3.77 32.97 -4.03
N PRO A 91 -4.24 31.74 -4.31
CA PRO A 91 -4.47 30.74 -3.29
C PRO A 91 -3.16 30.11 -2.80
N LEU A 92 -3.16 29.63 -1.56
CA LEU A 92 -2.03 28.89 -1.00
C LEU A 92 -1.98 27.46 -1.55
N ASP A 93 -0.78 26.90 -1.67
CA ASP A 93 -0.59 25.50 -2.10
C ASP A 93 -0.65 24.50 -0.93
N ILE A 94 -0.07 24.85 0.22
CA ILE A 94 0.07 23.98 1.39
C ILE A 94 -0.19 24.79 2.66
N VAL A 95 -0.99 24.23 3.57
CA VAL A 95 -1.21 24.79 4.91
C VAL A 95 -0.53 23.90 5.95
N LEU A 96 0.39 24.47 6.72
CA LEU A 96 1.14 23.77 7.76
C LEU A 96 0.61 24.12 9.15
N ASN A 97 0.51 23.12 10.04
CA ASN A 97 0.04 23.32 11.41
C ASN A 97 1.13 24.00 12.27
N PRO A 98 0.86 25.19 12.86
CA PRO A 98 1.84 25.93 13.66
C PRO A 98 2.23 25.21 14.96
N LEU A 99 1.38 24.35 15.52
CA LEU A 99 1.65 23.66 16.80
C LEU A 99 2.91 22.78 16.76
N GLY A 100 3.30 22.33 15.57
CA GLY A 100 4.46 21.48 15.36
C GLY A 100 5.80 22.21 15.36
N VAL A 101 5.81 23.56 15.42
CA VAL A 101 7.04 24.37 15.36
C VAL A 101 7.63 24.62 16.75
N PRO A 102 6.88 25.15 17.75
CA PRO A 102 7.46 25.46 19.06
C PRO A 102 7.97 24.22 19.80
N SER A 103 7.23 23.11 19.69
CA SER A 103 7.56 21.84 20.36
C SER A 103 8.83 21.18 19.83
N ARG A 104 9.22 21.45 18.57
CA ARG A 104 10.35 20.81 17.90
C ARG A 104 11.57 21.71 17.75
N MET A 105 11.47 22.98 18.15
CA MET A 105 12.54 23.98 18.06
C MET A 105 13.15 24.13 16.65
N ASN A 106 12.38 23.87 15.60
CA ASN A 106 12.83 23.96 14.21
C ASN A 106 12.40 25.28 13.56
N ILE A 107 12.80 26.39 14.19
CA ILE A 107 12.47 27.76 13.76
C ILE A 107 13.04 28.12 12.38
N GLY A 108 14.07 27.41 11.93
CA GLY A 108 14.65 27.57 10.59
C GLY A 108 13.62 27.45 9.47
N GLN A 109 12.55 26.66 9.65
CA GLN A 109 11.48 26.59 8.65
C GLN A 109 10.72 27.91 8.49
N VAL A 110 10.58 28.68 9.57
CA VAL A 110 9.89 29.99 9.55
C VAL A 110 10.81 31.03 8.92
N LEU A 111 12.10 31.00 9.25
CA LEU A 111 13.11 31.85 8.61
C LEU A 111 13.21 31.59 7.10
N GLU A 112 13.14 30.31 6.70
CA GLU A 112 13.08 29.90 5.30
C GLU A 112 11.83 30.48 4.60
N VAL A 113 10.65 30.38 5.24
CA VAL A 113 9.40 30.92 4.68
C VAL A 113 9.48 32.42 4.45
N HIS A 114 10.01 33.18 5.41
CA HIS A 114 10.15 34.64 5.30
C HIS A 114 11.12 35.03 4.18
N LEU A 115 12.33 34.47 4.20
CA LEU A 115 13.34 34.76 3.18
C LEU A 115 12.88 34.30 1.79
N GLY A 116 12.20 33.15 1.72
CA GLY A 116 11.60 32.62 0.50
C GLY A 116 10.51 33.55 -0.07
N TYR A 117 9.75 34.21 0.79
CA TYR A 117 8.73 35.18 0.35
C TYR A 117 9.35 36.44 -0.26
N ALA A 118 10.35 37.02 0.41
CA ALA A 118 11.10 38.15 -0.12
C ALA A 118 11.79 37.78 -1.44
N ALA A 119 12.48 36.63 -1.47
CA ALA A 119 13.21 36.17 -2.65
C ALA A 119 12.30 35.94 -3.86
N LYS A 120 11.11 35.35 -3.67
CA LYS A 120 10.16 35.15 -4.77
C LYS A 120 9.65 36.47 -5.33
N THR A 121 9.34 37.44 -4.46
CA THR A 121 8.80 38.76 -4.84
C THR A 121 9.84 39.59 -5.61
N LEU A 122 11.11 39.53 -5.18
CA LEU A 122 12.23 40.23 -5.83
C LEU A 122 12.82 39.47 -7.04
N GLY A 123 12.38 38.24 -7.29
CA GLY A 123 12.92 37.38 -8.36
C GLY A 123 14.32 36.82 -8.07
N TRP A 124 14.71 36.74 -6.79
CA TRP A 124 16.04 36.30 -6.37
C TRP A 124 16.15 34.78 -6.19
N LYS A 125 17.38 34.29 -6.33
CA LYS A 125 17.80 32.99 -5.81
C LYS A 125 18.85 33.24 -4.74
N VAL A 126 18.57 32.81 -3.52
CA VAL A 126 19.41 33.12 -2.35
C VAL A 126 20.12 31.84 -1.91
N ALA A 127 21.39 31.97 -1.56
CA ALA A 127 22.19 30.92 -0.95
C ALA A 127 22.54 31.35 0.49
N THR A 128 22.15 30.53 1.47
CA THR A 128 22.46 30.77 2.89
C THR A 128 23.36 29.63 3.40
N PRO A 129 24.67 29.87 3.62
CA PRO A 129 25.59 28.91 4.21
C PRO A 129 25.16 28.43 5.61
N ILE A 130 25.63 27.25 6.02
CA ILE A 130 25.08 26.50 7.18
C ILE A 130 25.39 27.16 8.54
N PHE A 131 26.37 28.06 8.65
CA PHE A 131 26.71 28.77 9.90
C PHE A 131 27.08 30.24 9.69
N ASP A 132 26.96 30.74 8.47
CA ASP A 132 27.30 32.11 8.05
C ASP A 132 26.27 32.56 7.00
N GLY A 133 24.99 32.42 7.37
CA GLY A 133 23.84 32.67 6.52
C GLY A 133 23.18 34.01 6.81
N ALA A 134 22.05 34.26 6.14
CA ALA A 134 21.23 35.44 6.39
C ALA A 134 20.80 35.52 7.86
N THR A 135 20.99 36.69 8.45
CA THR A 135 20.52 37.00 9.81
C THR A 135 19.05 37.39 9.80
N ASP A 136 18.44 37.47 10.97
CA ASP A 136 17.06 37.96 11.14
C ASP A 136 16.88 39.39 10.60
N LYS A 137 17.90 40.23 10.76
CA LYS A 137 17.92 41.60 10.23
C LYS A 137 17.96 41.62 8.71
N ASP A 138 18.82 40.81 8.09
CA ASP A 138 18.90 40.71 6.63
C ASP A 138 17.56 40.25 6.03
N ILE A 139 16.86 39.34 6.71
CA ILE A 139 15.54 38.86 6.28
C ILE A 139 14.48 39.97 6.40
N ALA A 140 14.48 40.73 7.50
CA ALA A 140 13.56 41.85 7.69
C ALA A 140 13.79 42.96 6.64
N GLU A 141 15.05 43.32 6.37
CA GLU A 141 15.42 44.28 5.33
C GLU A 141 15.01 43.79 3.93
N ALA A 142 15.17 42.50 3.65
CA ALA A 142 14.73 41.90 2.39
C ALA A 142 13.19 41.93 2.23
N LEU A 143 12.44 41.72 3.31
CA LEU A 143 10.97 41.85 3.30
C LEU A 143 10.54 43.29 3.04
N GLU A 144 11.17 44.26 3.70
CA GLU A 144 10.91 45.69 3.47
C GLU A 144 11.22 46.11 2.03
N LEU A 145 12.36 45.66 1.48
CA LEU A 145 12.75 45.91 0.09
C LEU A 145 11.74 45.31 -0.90
N ALA A 146 11.14 44.17 -0.55
CA ALA A 146 10.08 43.54 -1.32
C ALA A 146 8.70 44.21 -1.17
N GLY A 147 8.57 45.23 -0.31
CA GLY A 147 7.29 45.88 -0.01
C GLY A 147 6.34 45.01 0.82
N LEU A 148 6.87 44.01 1.53
CA LEU A 148 6.12 43.09 2.40
C LEU A 148 6.16 43.56 3.85
N ASP A 149 5.29 42.99 4.68
CA ASP A 149 5.30 43.24 6.13
C ASP A 149 6.62 42.75 6.74
N PRO A 150 7.37 43.58 7.50
CA PRO A 150 8.61 43.17 8.17
C PRO A 150 8.42 41.98 9.12
N GLU A 151 7.21 41.75 9.64
CA GLU A 151 6.89 40.57 10.46
C GLU A 151 6.76 39.27 9.65
N GLY A 152 6.77 39.34 8.31
CA GLY A 152 6.59 38.18 7.41
C GLY A 152 5.17 37.61 7.40
N LYS A 153 4.17 38.41 7.84
CA LYS A 153 2.77 38.01 7.89
C LYS A 153 1.93 38.76 6.87
N SER A 154 0.88 38.12 6.38
CA SER A 154 -0.08 38.69 5.43
C SER A 154 -1.51 38.47 5.89
N TRP A 155 -2.43 39.33 5.43
CA TRP A 155 -3.86 39.07 5.58
C TRP A 155 -4.27 37.97 4.62
N LEU A 156 -5.04 37.01 5.12
CA LEU A 156 -5.62 35.94 4.32
C LEU A 156 -7.14 36.02 4.36
N TYR A 157 -7.76 35.49 3.31
CA TYR A 157 -9.21 35.32 3.20
C TYR A 157 -9.52 33.83 3.10
N ASP A 158 -10.62 33.42 3.72
CA ASP A 158 -11.13 32.05 3.63
C ASP A 158 -11.76 31.85 2.24
N GLY A 159 -11.28 30.85 1.48
CA GLY A 159 -11.81 30.51 0.15
C GLY A 159 -13.28 30.12 0.15
N ARG A 160 -13.78 29.58 1.27
CA ARG A 160 -15.16 29.09 1.37
C ARG A 160 -16.19 30.17 1.66
N THR A 161 -15.83 31.11 2.52
CA THR A 161 -16.73 32.15 3.02
C THR A 161 -16.43 33.51 2.40
N GLY A 162 -15.20 33.73 1.92
CA GLY A 162 -14.68 35.03 1.49
C GLY A 162 -14.35 35.97 2.64
N GLU A 163 -14.55 35.56 3.90
CA GLU A 163 -14.27 36.38 5.06
C GLU A 163 -12.76 36.42 5.36
N ARG A 164 -12.29 37.56 5.88
CA ARG A 164 -10.90 37.72 6.28
C ARG A 164 -10.66 37.03 7.62
N PHE A 165 -9.53 36.35 7.78
CA PHE A 165 -9.13 35.79 9.08
C PHE A 165 -8.93 36.89 10.15
N ASP A 166 -9.12 36.51 11.41
CA ASP A 166 -9.03 37.43 12.56
C ASP A 166 -7.63 38.03 12.74
N ASN A 167 -6.58 37.24 12.49
CA ASN A 167 -5.18 37.64 12.68
C ASN A 167 -4.39 37.47 11.38
N LYS A 168 -3.33 38.27 11.22
CA LYS A 168 -2.36 38.07 10.13
C LYS A 168 -1.65 36.73 10.30
N VAL A 169 -1.43 36.04 9.19
CA VAL A 169 -0.82 34.70 9.14
C VAL A 169 0.52 34.77 8.43
N THR A 170 1.51 34.02 8.90
CA THR A 170 2.79 33.87 8.21
C THR A 170 2.58 33.13 6.89
N VAL A 171 2.96 33.77 5.78
CA VAL A 171 2.87 33.22 4.42
C VAL A 171 4.23 33.37 3.76
N GLY A 172 4.57 32.43 2.89
CA GLY A 172 5.79 32.49 2.11
C GLY A 172 6.07 31.17 1.40
N TYR A 173 7.30 31.04 0.90
CA TYR A 173 7.70 29.89 0.11
C TYR A 173 8.67 29.01 0.89
N VAL A 174 8.35 27.72 0.96
CA VAL A 174 9.18 26.70 1.62
C VAL A 174 9.52 25.60 0.62
N TYR A 175 10.70 25.02 0.75
CA TYR A 175 11.09 23.86 -0.04
C TYR A 175 10.56 22.57 0.60
N PHE A 176 9.71 21.86 -0.13
CA PHE A 176 9.03 20.66 0.34
C PHE A 176 9.34 19.44 -0.54
N LEU A 177 9.59 18.31 0.09
CA LEU A 177 10.02 17.07 -0.54
C LEU A 177 8.95 15.99 -0.43
N LYS A 178 8.72 15.25 -1.52
CA LYS A 178 7.96 14.01 -1.50
C LYS A 178 8.87 12.86 -1.07
N LEU A 179 8.51 12.18 0.02
CA LEU A 179 9.30 11.04 0.51
C LEU A 179 8.84 9.75 -0.16
N HIS A 180 9.77 8.79 -0.31
CA HIS A 180 9.48 7.43 -0.75
C HIS A 180 8.81 6.61 0.37
N HIS A 181 7.64 7.09 0.80
CA HIS A 181 6.78 6.51 1.81
C HIS A 181 5.34 6.79 1.37
N LEU A 182 4.95 6.13 0.27
CA LEU A 182 3.66 6.32 -0.38
C LEU A 182 2.60 5.43 0.26
N VAL A 183 1.34 5.85 0.16
CA VAL A 183 0.22 5.06 0.69
C VAL A 183 0.02 3.76 -0.08
N ASP A 184 0.18 3.80 -1.41
CA ASP A 184 0.05 2.64 -2.30
C ASP A 184 0.98 1.49 -1.90
N ASP A 185 2.19 1.84 -1.45
CA ASP A 185 3.17 0.86 -0.99
C ASP A 185 2.84 0.29 0.40
N LYS A 186 2.07 1.02 1.21
CA LYS A 186 1.79 0.67 2.61
C LYS A 186 0.47 -0.03 2.82
N ILE A 187 -0.52 0.20 1.97
CA ILE A 187 -1.81 -0.47 2.09
C ILE A 187 -1.63 -1.97 1.87
N HIS A 188 -2.18 -2.77 2.78
CA HIS A 188 -2.15 -4.22 2.73
C HIS A 188 -3.42 -4.76 3.37
N ALA A 189 -4.09 -5.66 2.68
CA ALA A 189 -5.28 -6.33 3.16
C ALA A 189 -5.19 -7.82 2.81
N ARG A 190 -5.76 -8.65 3.67
CA ARG A 190 -5.77 -10.11 3.50
C ARG A 190 -7.10 -10.67 4.01
N SER A 191 -7.74 -11.46 3.18
CA SER A 191 -8.86 -12.33 3.55
C SER A 191 -8.33 -13.73 3.90
N THR A 192 -7.89 -14.46 2.87
CA THR A 192 -7.23 -15.77 2.94
C THR A 192 -5.86 -15.67 2.25
N GLY A 193 -5.02 -16.68 2.37
CA GLY A 193 -3.72 -16.66 1.71
C GLY A 193 -2.84 -17.85 2.08
N PRO A 194 -1.55 -17.79 1.79
CA PRO A 194 -0.64 -18.88 2.11
C PRO A 194 -0.38 -18.98 3.61
N TYR A 195 -0.02 -20.20 4.03
CA TYR A 195 0.26 -20.57 5.41
C TYR A 195 1.63 -21.23 5.52
N SER A 196 2.24 -21.13 6.70
CA SER A 196 3.47 -21.84 7.03
C SER A 196 3.24 -23.35 7.02
N LEU A 197 4.18 -24.11 6.44
CA LEU A 197 4.09 -25.57 6.40
C LEU A 197 4.13 -26.20 7.79
N VAL A 198 4.89 -25.61 8.71
CA VAL A 198 5.12 -26.18 10.06
C VAL A 198 4.03 -25.75 11.01
N THR A 199 3.85 -24.43 11.17
CA THR A 199 2.95 -23.88 12.20
C THR A 199 1.51 -23.71 11.73
N GLN A 200 1.22 -23.89 10.43
CA GLN A 200 -0.07 -23.62 9.81
C GLN A 200 -0.61 -22.19 10.01
N GLN A 201 0.20 -21.28 10.54
CA GLN A 201 -0.13 -19.87 10.70
C GLN A 201 0.01 -19.11 9.38
N PRO A 202 -0.76 -18.03 9.20
CA PRO A 202 -0.54 -17.07 8.13
C PRO A 202 0.92 -16.68 7.95
N LEU A 203 1.43 -16.68 6.71
CA LEU A 203 2.77 -16.13 6.44
C LEU A 203 2.82 -14.64 6.77
N GLY A 204 4.03 -14.12 6.97
CA GLY A 204 4.26 -12.70 7.25
C GLY A 204 4.60 -11.90 5.99
N GLY A 205 4.28 -10.60 6.00
CA GLY A 205 4.74 -9.65 5.00
C GLY A 205 3.83 -9.46 3.79
N LYS A 206 3.80 -8.22 3.27
CA LYS A 206 2.96 -7.81 2.14
C LYS A 206 3.25 -8.59 0.86
N ALA A 207 4.52 -8.85 0.56
CA ALA A 207 4.94 -9.55 -0.66
C ALA A 207 4.45 -11.01 -0.74
N GLN A 208 4.13 -11.62 0.41
CA GLN A 208 3.65 -13.00 0.48
C GLN A 208 2.14 -13.08 0.74
N PHE A 209 1.41 -11.98 0.61
CA PHE A 209 0.00 -11.90 1.03
C PHE A 209 -0.19 -12.39 2.48
N GLY A 210 0.72 -11.96 3.35
CA GLY A 210 0.80 -12.40 4.73
C GLY A 210 -0.21 -11.74 5.66
N GLY A 211 -0.51 -12.39 6.79
CA GLY A 211 -1.39 -11.85 7.83
C GLY A 211 -0.73 -10.76 8.66
N GLN A 212 -1.54 -9.94 9.32
CA GLN A 212 -1.06 -9.04 10.36
C GLN A 212 -0.75 -9.84 11.62
N ARG A 213 0.38 -9.55 12.27
CA ARG A 213 0.71 -10.18 13.55
C ARG A 213 -0.19 -9.63 14.64
N PHE A 214 -0.89 -10.53 15.32
CA PHE A 214 -1.53 -10.27 16.59
C PHE A 214 -0.57 -10.69 17.71
N GLY A 215 0.02 -9.73 18.41
CA GLY A 215 1.07 -9.96 19.39
C GLY A 215 0.54 -10.15 20.80
N GLU A 216 1.46 -10.44 21.71
CA GLU A 216 1.17 -10.65 23.13
C GLU A 216 0.54 -9.41 23.78
N MET A 217 0.99 -8.20 23.41
CA MET A 217 0.40 -6.96 23.93
C MET A 217 -1.04 -6.77 23.48
N GLU A 218 -1.38 -7.18 22.25
CA GLU A 218 -2.75 -7.12 21.76
C GLU A 218 -3.65 -8.19 22.39
N VAL A 219 -3.10 -9.37 22.72
CA VAL A 219 -3.79 -10.40 23.51
C VAL A 219 -4.18 -9.84 24.88
N TRP A 220 -3.24 -9.24 25.62
CA TRP A 220 -3.52 -8.64 26.92
C TRP A 220 -4.60 -7.56 26.84
N ALA A 221 -4.63 -6.79 25.75
CA ALA A 221 -5.68 -5.80 25.53
C ALA A 221 -7.06 -6.47 25.47
N LEU A 222 -7.23 -7.54 24.70
CA LEU A 222 -8.51 -8.26 24.62
C LEU A 222 -8.91 -8.95 25.92
N GLU A 223 -7.94 -9.50 26.64
CA GLU A 223 -8.15 -10.08 27.98
C GLU A 223 -8.66 -9.03 28.96
N ALA A 224 -8.05 -7.83 28.96
CA ALA A 224 -8.48 -6.71 29.82
C ALA A 224 -9.91 -6.23 29.50
N TYR A 225 -10.33 -6.30 28.25
CA TYR A 225 -11.71 -6.01 27.85
C TYR A 225 -12.69 -7.16 28.16
N GLY A 226 -12.21 -8.34 28.54
CA GLY A 226 -13.06 -9.53 28.70
C GLY A 226 -13.61 -10.07 27.37
N ALA A 227 -12.94 -9.77 26.25
CA ALA A 227 -13.38 -10.16 24.90
C ALA A 227 -12.98 -11.61 24.57
N SER A 228 -13.47 -12.58 25.34
CA SER A 228 -13.08 -13.99 25.27
C SER A 228 -13.34 -14.63 23.91
N TYR A 229 -14.53 -14.43 23.32
CA TYR A 229 -14.87 -14.97 22.00
C TYR A 229 -14.02 -14.37 20.88
N THR A 230 -13.77 -13.06 20.92
CA THR A 230 -12.91 -12.39 19.93
C THR A 230 -11.48 -12.90 20.01
N LEU A 231 -10.95 -13.07 21.22
CA LEU A 231 -9.61 -13.62 21.43
C LEU A 231 -9.53 -15.06 20.94
N GLN A 232 -10.51 -15.90 21.29
CA GLN A 232 -10.58 -17.28 20.84
C GLN A 232 -10.62 -17.35 19.31
N GLU A 233 -11.44 -16.54 18.66
CA GLU A 233 -11.56 -16.49 17.20
C GLU A 233 -10.23 -16.12 16.51
N ILE A 234 -9.51 -15.12 17.05
CA ILE A 234 -8.20 -14.68 16.53
C ILE A 234 -7.15 -15.79 16.65
N LEU A 235 -7.12 -16.49 17.79
CA LEU A 235 -6.12 -17.53 18.07
C LEU A 235 -6.42 -18.88 17.38
N THR A 236 -7.60 -19.06 16.80
CA THR A 236 -8.03 -20.34 16.21
C THR A 236 -8.39 -20.20 14.73
N VAL A 237 -9.66 -19.94 14.42
CA VAL A 237 -10.24 -19.95 13.07
C VAL A 237 -9.64 -18.91 12.13
N LYS A 238 -9.07 -17.82 12.66
CA LYS A 238 -8.35 -16.80 11.89
C LYS A 238 -6.85 -17.08 11.73
N SER A 239 -6.32 -18.12 12.38
CA SER A 239 -4.89 -18.45 12.42
C SER A 239 -4.64 -19.88 11.96
N ASP A 240 -4.44 -20.82 12.88
CA ASP A 240 -3.85 -22.14 12.70
C ASP A 240 -4.82 -23.30 13.02
N ASP A 241 -6.10 -23.02 13.22
CA ASP A 241 -7.13 -24.05 13.19
C ASP A 241 -7.44 -24.43 11.73
N VAL A 242 -6.78 -25.48 11.24
CA VAL A 242 -6.82 -25.92 9.84
C VAL A 242 -8.22 -26.33 9.41
N THR A 243 -8.96 -27.04 10.25
CA THR A 243 -10.33 -27.50 9.93
C THR A 243 -11.35 -26.39 10.20
N GLY A 244 -11.17 -25.64 11.30
CA GLY A 244 -12.03 -24.54 11.70
C GLY A 244 -12.04 -23.40 10.68
N ARG A 245 -10.89 -23.03 10.10
CA ARG A 245 -10.84 -21.96 9.09
C ARG A 245 -11.62 -22.28 7.82
N VAL A 246 -11.55 -23.54 7.33
CA VAL A 246 -12.26 -23.96 6.12
C VAL A 246 -13.76 -24.00 6.36
N ARG A 247 -14.19 -24.59 7.48
CA ARG A 247 -15.62 -24.62 7.86
C ARG A 247 -16.17 -23.22 8.12
N THR A 248 -15.38 -22.35 8.73
CA THR A 248 -15.76 -20.94 8.95
C THR A 248 -15.97 -20.22 7.63
N TYR A 249 -15.05 -20.38 6.67
CA TYR A 249 -15.22 -19.81 5.33
C TYR A 249 -16.50 -20.32 4.65
N GLU A 250 -16.75 -21.62 4.69
CA GLU A 250 -17.97 -22.23 4.12
C GLU A 250 -19.25 -21.70 4.80
N SER A 251 -19.26 -21.61 6.14
CA SER A 251 -20.39 -21.05 6.88
C SER A 251 -20.65 -19.59 6.51
N ILE A 252 -19.61 -18.77 6.36
CA ILE A 252 -19.74 -17.36 5.96
C ILE A 252 -20.37 -17.27 4.56
N VAL A 253 -19.89 -18.07 3.60
CA VAL A 253 -20.42 -18.08 2.23
C VAL A 253 -21.89 -18.53 2.20
N LYS A 254 -22.27 -19.48 3.05
CA LYS A 254 -23.66 -19.97 3.17
C LYS A 254 -24.56 -19.08 4.04
N GLY A 255 -24.01 -18.06 4.71
CA GLY A 255 -24.76 -17.23 5.67
C GLY A 255 -25.18 -17.99 6.94
N HIS A 256 -24.47 -19.06 7.29
CA HIS A 256 -24.67 -19.81 8.52
C HIS A 256 -23.78 -19.28 9.65
N ASN A 257 -24.14 -19.61 10.89
CA ASN A 257 -23.32 -19.26 12.04
C ASN A 257 -21.95 -19.95 11.98
N VAL A 258 -20.94 -19.26 12.48
CA VAL A 258 -19.56 -19.76 12.57
C VAL A 258 -19.54 -20.97 13.53
N PRO A 259 -18.90 -22.08 13.15
CA PRO A 259 -18.80 -23.26 14.00
C PRO A 259 -17.92 -22.99 15.23
N THR A 260 -18.03 -23.87 16.24
CA THR A 260 -17.15 -23.83 17.41
C THR A 260 -15.70 -24.12 17.01
N PRO A 261 -14.73 -23.31 17.45
CA PRO A 261 -13.32 -23.54 17.15
C PRO A 261 -12.77 -24.86 17.70
N GLY A 262 -11.78 -25.41 17.00
CA GLY A 262 -11.04 -26.61 17.38
C GLY A 262 -9.74 -26.31 18.13
N VAL A 263 -8.85 -27.30 18.14
CA VAL A 263 -7.52 -27.20 18.77
C VAL A 263 -6.53 -26.58 17.77
N PRO A 264 -5.79 -25.51 18.14
CA PRO A 264 -4.77 -24.90 17.29
C PRO A 264 -3.66 -25.89 16.89
N GLU A 265 -3.19 -25.81 15.65
CA GLU A 265 -2.08 -26.65 15.19
C GLU A 265 -0.78 -26.34 15.93
N SER A 266 -0.54 -25.08 16.30
CA SER A 266 0.64 -24.70 17.10
C SER A 266 0.71 -25.43 18.44
N PHE A 267 -0.44 -25.73 19.06
CA PHE A 267 -0.48 -26.51 20.29
C PHE A 267 -0.14 -27.98 20.04
N LYS A 268 -0.64 -28.57 18.93
CA LYS A 268 -0.27 -29.95 18.55
C LYS A 268 1.23 -30.07 18.27
N VAL A 269 1.80 -29.11 17.53
CA VAL A 269 3.24 -29.02 17.27
C VAL A 269 4.03 -28.91 18.56
N LEU A 270 3.62 -28.04 19.49
CA LEU A 270 4.26 -27.90 20.81
C LEU A 270 4.30 -29.24 21.58
N VAL A 271 3.18 -29.98 21.61
CA VAL A 271 3.12 -31.28 22.28
C VAL A 271 4.12 -32.27 21.64
N LYS A 272 4.19 -32.31 20.31
CA LYS A 272 5.16 -33.17 19.59
C LYS A 272 6.61 -32.74 19.83
N GLU A 273 6.89 -31.45 19.89
CA GLU A 273 8.22 -30.92 20.21
C GLU A 273 8.65 -31.31 21.63
N LEU A 274 7.76 -31.21 22.62
CA LEU A 274 8.06 -31.66 23.99
C LEU A 274 8.24 -33.18 24.07
N GLN A 275 7.42 -33.96 23.37
CA GLN A 275 7.56 -35.42 23.28
C GLN A 275 8.89 -35.84 22.64
N SER A 276 9.40 -35.06 21.68
CA SER A 276 10.72 -35.30 21.06
C SER A 276 11.88 -35.15 22.05
N LEU A 277 11.68 -34.41 23.14
CA LEU A 277 12.63 -34.24 24.25
C LEU A 277 12.49 -35.33 25.32
N CYS A 278 11.77 -36.43 25.02
CA CYS A 278 11.46 -37.51 25.95
C CYS A 278 10.61 -37.07 27.16
N LEU A 279 9.80 -36.02 27.01
CA LEU A 279 8.81 -35.60 28.00
C LEU A 279 7.44 -36.20 27.64
N ASP A 280 6.87 -37.01 28.53
CA ASP A 280 5.53 -37.57 28.33
C ASP A 280 4.46 -36.51 28.66
N ILE A 281 3.96 -35.84 27.63
CA ILE A 281 2.87 -34.88 27.71
C ILE A 281 1.57 -35.55 27.25
N GLN A 282 0.59 -35.59 28.14
CA GLN A 282 -0.73 -36.16 27.89
C GLN A 282 -1.81 -35.13 28.21
N VAL A 283 -2.83 -35.03 27.35
CA VAL A 283 -4.02 -34.23 27.61
C VAL A 283 -5.07 -35.14 28.23
N LEU A 284 -5.56 -34.79 29.41
CA LEU A 284 -6.55 -35.59 30.15
C LEU A 284 -7.91 -34.89 30.14
N ASP A 285 -8.98 -35.69 30.09
CA ASP A 285 -10.33 -35.21 30.38
C ASP A 285 -10.57 -35.07 31.91
N ALA A 286 -11.79 -34.67 32.29
CA ALA A 286 -12.15 -34.53 33.70
C ALA A 286 -12.17 -35.86 34.48
N ASP A 287 -12.29 -36.99 33.78
CA ASP A 287 -12.36 -38.35 34.33
C ASP A 287 -10.98 -39.04 34.36
N GLY A 288 -9.93 -38.35 33.89
CA GLY A 288 -8.56 -38.86 33.83
C GLY A 288 -8.24 -39.74 32.62
N ASN A 289 -9.12 -39.80 31.63
CA ASN A 289 -8.84 -40.51 30.37
C ASN A 289 -8.01 -39.64 29.44
N GLN A 290 -7.11 -40.28 28.69
CA GLN A 290 -6.27 -39.60 27.72
C GLN A 290 -7.08 -39.21 26.48
N ILE A 291 -7.03 -37.92 26.13
CA ILE A 291 -7.58 -37.40 24.89
C ILE A 291 -6.50 -37.53 23.80
N GLU A 292 -6.79 -38.34 22.78
CA GLU A 292 -5.95 -38.40 21.59
C GLU A 292 -6.14 -37.13 20.74
N LEU A 293 -5.08 -36.35 20.63
CA LEU A 293 -4.96 -35.29 19.63
C LEU A 293 -4.74 -35.97 18.27
N LYS A 294 -5.84 -36.38 17.62
CA LYS A 294 -5.73 -36.96 16.28
C LYS A 294 -5.13 -35.94 15.31
N GLU A 295 -4.19 -36.42 14.51
CA GLU A 295 -3.88 -35.79 13.23
C GLU A 295 -5.14 -35.97 12.38
N ASP A 296 -5.76 -34.87 11.95
CA ASP A 296 -6.97 -34.93 11.16
C ASP A 296 -6.62 -35.54 9.78
N GLU A 297 -6.66 -36.86 9.66
CA GLU A 297 -6.45 -37.58 8.39
C GLU A 297 -7.49 -37.13 7.33
N ASP A 298 -8.65 -36.64 7.77
CA ASP A 298 -9.69 -36.06 6.91
C ASP A 298 -9.31 -34.68 6.32
N ALA A 299 -8.22 -34.04 6.77
CA ALA A 299 -7.75 -32.78 6.21
C ALA A 299 -7.18 -32.92 4.79
N LEU A 300 -6.85 -34.14 4.37
CA LEU A 300 -6.36 -34.43 3.01
C LEU A 300 -7.46 -34.37 1.93
N ASP A 301 -8.73 -34.53 2.31
CA ASP A 301 -9.89 -34.43 1.39
C ASP A 301 -10.58 -33.06 1.42
N THR A 302 -10.06 -32.11 2.19
CA THR A 302 -10.61 -30.75 2.24
C THR A 302 -10.39 -30.01 0.91
N PHE A 303 -11.49 -29.55 0.34
CA PHE A 303 -11.58 -28.61 -0.78
C PHE A 303 -10.36 -27.67 -0.85
N ASN A 304 -9.56 -27.83 -1.90
CA ASN A 304 -8.50 -26.87 -2.24
C ASN A 304 -9.15 -25.49 -2.52
N LEU A 305 -9.17 -24.60 -1.52
CA LEU A 305 -9.65 -23.21 -1.68
C LEU A 305 -8.94 -22.50 -2.85
N ALA A 306 -7.68 -22.85 -3.12
CA ALA A 306 -6.91 -22.36 -4.27
C ALA A 306 -7.57 -22.64 -5.64
N ARG A 307 -8.51 -23.60 -5.73
CA ARG A 307 -9.29 -23.83 -6.95
C ARG A 307 -10.46 -22.86 -7.13
N MET A 308 -11.07 -22.37 -6.05
CA MET A 308 -12.24 -21.47 -6.16
C MET A 308 -11.84 -20.05 -6.56
N ASP A 309 -10.71 -19.52 -6.07
CA ASP A 309 -10.22 -18.21 -6.52
C ASP A 309 -9.85 -18.23 -8.01
N ALA A 310 -9.36 -19.36 -8.52
CA ALA A 310 -9.07 -19.54 -9.94
C ALA A 310 -10.32 -19.71 -10.82
N ASP A 311 -11.42 -20.26 -10.26
CA ASP A 311 -12.68 -20.46 -10.97
C ASP A 311 -13.58 -19.20 -10.97
N ASN A 312 -13.52 -18.36 -9.92
CA ASN A 312 -14.21 -17.06 -9.91
C ASN A 312 -13.63 -16.08 -10.94
N GLU A 313 -12.31 -16.10 -11.18
CA GLU A 313 -11.65 -15.34 -12.27
C GLU A 313 -11.96 -15.90 -13.68
N ARG A 314 -12.63 -17.06 -13.79
CA ARG A 314 -13.06 -17.60 -15.10
C ARG A 314 -14.46 -17.14 -15.50
N GLN A 315 -15.31 -16.76 -14.55
CA GLN A 315 -16.69 -16.36 -14.86
C GLN A 315 -16.82 -14.92 -15.38
N ASN A 316 -15.87 -14.02 -15.07
CA ASN A 316 -15.91 -12.62 -15.50
C ASN A 316 -14.78 -12.24 -16.49
N ARG A 317 -14.56 -13.05 -17.54
CA ARG A 317 -13.51 -12.76 -18.55
C ARG A 317 -13.97 -11.95 -19.77
N TYR A 318 -15.23 -11.58 -19.82
CA TYR A 318 -15.75 -10.68 -20.85
C TYR A 318 -16.44 -9.53 -20.14
N ALA A 319 -15.99 -8.30 -20.45
CA ALA A 319 -16.78 -7.11 -20.16
C ALA A 319 -18.12 -7.27 -20.88
N ASP A 320 -19.21 -6.91 -20.21
CA ASP A 320 -20.53 -6.87 -20.84
C ASP A 320 -20.47 -5.88 -22.02
N GLU A 321 -21.05 -6.21 -23.17
CA GLU A 321 -21.00 -5.34 -24.37
C GLU A 321 -21.58 -3.95 -24.05
N ASP A 322 -22.51 -3.88 -23.10
CA ASP A 322 -23.11 -2.65 -22.59
C ASP A 322 -22.12 -1.79 -21.79
N GLU A 323 -21.15 -2.36 -21.06
CA GLU A 323 -20.13 -1.62 -20.31
C GLU A 323 -19.06 -1.00 -21.23
N LEU A 324 -18.77 -1.65 -22.37
CA LEU A 324 -17.78 -1.17 -23.34
C LEU A 324 -18.33 0.00 -24.17
N ALA A 325 -19.63 -0.03 -24.51
CA ALA A 325 -20.32 1.03 -25.22
C ALA A 325 -20.46 2.32 -24.36
N ASP A 326 -20.71 2.17 -23.06
CA ASP A 326 -20.83 3.31 -22.13
C ASP A 326 -19.47 4.01 -21.89
N ALA A 327 -18.36 3.30 -22.13
CA ALA A 327 -16.99 3.83 -22.10
C ALA A 327 -16.55 4.53 -23.40
N GLY A 328 -17.40 4.56 -24.44
CA GLY A 328 -17.17 5.32 -25.67
C GLY A 328 -16.20 4.68 -26.67
N PHE A 329 -16.04 3.35 -26.64
CA PHE A 329 -15.21 2.62 -27.61
C PHE A 329 -16.11 1.87 -28.62
N ASP A 330 -16.04 2.27 -29.89
CA ASP A 330 -16.67 1.53 -31.00
C ASP A 330 -15.69 0.48 -31.57
N TYR A 331 -16.21 -0.71 -31.89
CA TYR A 331 -15.46 -1.77 -32.55
C TYR A 331 -15.20 -1.41 -34.02
N VAL A 332 -13.92 -1.31 -34.40
CA VAL A 332 -13.50 -1.28 -35.81
C VAL A 332 -13.30 -2.72 -36.26
N ALA A 333 -14.02 -3.15 -37.31
CA ALA A 333 -13.90 -4.49 -37.86
C ALA A 333 -12.50 -4.73 -38.47
N ASP A 334 -11.99 -5.96 -38.35
CA ASP A 334 -10.63 -6.38 -38.73
C ASP A 334 -10.26 -6.15 -40.22
N GLU A 335 -11.19 -5.73 -41.08
CA GLU A 335 -10.96 -5.53 -42.52
C GLU A 335 -10.35 -4.16 -42.90
N GLU A 336 -10.21 -3.20 -41.97
CA GLU A 336 -9.70 -1.85 -42.30
C GLU A 336 -8.28 -1.51 -41.81
N VAL A 337 -7.51 -2.48 -41.30
CA VAL A 337 -6.12 -2.20 -40.86
C VAL A 337 -5.11 -2.50 -41.98
N ASP A 338 -5.06 -1.65 -43.01
CA ASP A 338 -3.96 -1.66 -43.99
C ASP A 338 -2.90 -0.64 -43.56
N ALA A 339 -1.91 -1.10 -42.78
CA ALA A 339 -0.77 -0.30 -42.37
C ALA A 339 0.37 -0.47 -43.39
N SER A 340 0.38 0.37 -44.44
CA SER A 340 1.52 0.47 -45.34
C SER A 340 2.68 1.19 -44.64
N TYR A 341 3.76 0.45 -44.35
CA TYR A 341 5.03 1.02 -43.90
C TYR A 341 5.75 1.70 -45.08
N ALA A 342 5.74 3.03 -45.10
CA ALA A 342 6.67 3.83 -45.90
C ALA A 342 7.81 4.31 -44.99
N ASP A 343 9.02 3.90 -45.36
CA ASP A 343 10.30 4.24 -44.77
C ASP A 343 10.70 5.63 -45.32
N ASP A 344 10.58 6.68 -44.50
CA ASP A 344 11.13 8.01 -44.80
C ASP A 344 12.22 8.32 -43.78
N ASP A 345 13.42 7.87 -44.12
CA ASP A 345 14.69 8.32 -43.56
C ASP A 345 15.13 9.56 -44.36
N GLU A 346 14.77 10.76 -43.89
CA GLU A 346 15.49 11.98 -44.26
C GLU A 346 15.76 12.81 -42.99
N GLY A 347 17.06 13.09 -42.80
CA GLY A 347 17.59 13.73 -41.62
C GLY A 347 17.41 15.24 -41.60
N ASP A 348 17.53 15.79 -40.41
CA ASP A 348 17.73 17.21 -40.20
C ASP A 348 18.95 17.44 -39.30
N GLU A 349 20.03 17.90 -39.94
CA GLU A 349 20.98 18.83 -39.33
C GLU A 349 20.24 20.13 -38.99
N PHE A 350 20.36 20.60 -37.74
CA PHE A 350 20.82 21.95 -37.35
C PHE A 350 20.91 22.07 -35.83
#